data_AF-G7HWX3-F1
#
_entry.id   AF-G7HWX3-F1
#
_cell.length_a   1.000
_cell.length_b   1.000
_cell.length_c   1.000
_cell.angle_alpha   90.00
_cell.angle_beta   90.00
_cell.angle_gamma   90.00
#
_symmetry.space_group_name_H-M   'P 1'
#
loop_
_entity.id
_entity.type
_entity.pdbx_description
1 polymer ?
#
loop_
_entity_poly.entity_id
_entity_poly.type
_entity_poly.pdbx_seq_one_letter_code
_entity_poly.pdbx_strand_id
1 'polypeptide(L)'
;MGPAEKRLYQLKRFALPIPEALIAVIGLISVFVFPEDQFFDLNGLAVLAFASGVIAIPIGIPLVFIKVHFFWFDIAYIVAGLLMVRFVETLPDGPNIGAGALVFLGFSFMISGGSSSLRRLRAVSFLKRRG
;
A
#
# COMPACT_ATOMS: atom_id res chain seq x y z
N MET A 1 -14.89 -25.90 -3.67
CA MET A 1 -13.70 -25.06 -3.94
C MET A 1 -12.56 -25.54 -3.07
N GLY A 2 -11.46 -25.95 -3.68
CA GLY A 2 -10.25 -26.32 -2.94
C GLY A 2 -9.65 -25.12 -2.21
N PRO A 3 -8.79 -25.33 -1.19
CA PRO A 3 -8.10 -24.24 -0.48
C PRO A 3 -7.29 -23.32 -1.42
N ALA A 4 -6.85 -23.82 -2.57
CA ALA A 4 -6.14 -23.06 -3.60
C ALA A 4 -7.00 -22.01 -4.35
N GLU A 5 -8.32 -22.22 -4.41
CA GLU A 5 -9.24 -21.37 -5.18
C GLU A 5 -9.87 -20.24 -4.36
N LYS A 6 -9.71 -20.30 -3.03
CA LYS A 6 -10.25 -19.27 -2.14
C LYS A 6 -9.65 -17.91 -2.47
N ARG A 7 -10.50 -16.89 -2.45
CA ARG A 7 -10.15 -15.48 -2.66
C ARG A 7 -10.08 -14.75 -1.32
N LEU A 8 -9.32 -13.65 -1.27
CA LEU A 8 -9.10 -12.91 -0.02
C LEU A 8 -10.43 -12.43 0.59
N TYR A 9 -11.38 -11.95 -0.24
CA TYR A 9 -12.69 -11.45 0.23
C TYR A 9 -13.51 -12.52 0.97
N GLN A 10 -13.34 -13.80 0.61
CA GLN A 10 -14.05 -14.91 1.25
C GLN A 10 -13.52 -15.17 2.65
N LEU A 11 -12.27 -14.77 2.93
CA LEU A 11 -11.65 -14.84 4.23
C LEU A 11 -11.75 -13.47 4.92
N LYS A 12 -12.96 -13.08 5.34
CA LYS A 12 -13.32 -11.77 5.90
C LYS A 12 -12.26 -11.11 6.79
N ARG A 13 -11.56 -11.89 7.63
CA ARG A 13 -10.49 -11.41 8.52
C ARG A 13 -9.25 -10.86 7.78
N PHE A 14 -8.93 -11.42 6.63
CA PHE A 14 -7.79 -11.04 5.78
C PHE A 14 -8.19 -10.12 4.63
N ALA A 15 -9.47 -9.77 4.48
CA ALA A 15 -9.96 -8.84 3.46
C ALA A 15 -9.85 -7.38 3.89
N LEU A 16 -9.65 -7.11 5.18
CA LEU A 16 -9.62 -5.77 5.74
C LEU A 16 -8.29 -5.06 5.44
N PRO A 17 -8.33 -3.76 5.05
CA PRO A 17 -7.16 -2.93 4.79
C PRO A 17 -6.49 -2.42 6.08
N ILE A 18 -6.21 -3.32 7.02
CA ILE A 18 -5.64 -2.97 8.32
C ILE A 18 -4.27 -2.31 8.16
N PRO A 19 -3.31 -2.86 7.37
CA PRO A 19 -2.00 -2.22 7.22
C PRO A 19 -2.09 -0.83 6.57
N GLU A 20 -2.93 -0.66 5.56
CA GLU A 20 -3.15 0.62 4.88
C GLU A 20 -3.73 1.67 5.85
N ALA A 21 -4.76 1.29 6.61
CA ALA A 21 -5.36 2.15 7.62
C ALA A 21 -4.39 2.51 8.75
N LEU A 22 -3.56 1.57 9.20
CA LEU A 22 -2.52 1.84 10.21
C LEU A 22 -1.50 2.84 9.69
N ILE A 23 -1.03 2.71 8.45
CA ILE A 23 -0.09 3.66 7.85
C ILE A 23 -0.72 5.05 7.76
N ALA A 24 -2.00 5.14 7.36
CA ALA A 24 -2.71 6.42 7.32
C ALA A 24 -2.82 7.06 8.71
N VAL A 25 -3.21 6.29 9.74
CA VAL A 25 -3.33 6.81 11.11
C VAL A 25 -1.97 7.26 11.67
N ILE A 26 -0.92 6.47 11.45
CA ILE A 26 0.45 6.83 11.88
C ILE A 26 0.89 8.11 11.17
N GLY A 27 0.72 8.19 9.85
CA GLY A 27 1.04 9.39 9.07
C GLY A 27 0.30 10.61 9.59
N LEU A 28 -1.01 10.49 9.87
CA LEU A 28 -1.81 11.59 10.41
C LEU A 28 -1.27 12.07 11.76
N ILE A 29 -1.01 11.16 12.70
CA ILE A 29 -0.43 11.49 14.01
C ILE A 29 0.93 12.18 13.83
N SER A 30 1.77 11.65 12.94
CA SER A 30 3.09 12.20 12.65
C SER A 30 3.05 13.62 12.09
N VAL A 31 2.02 13.99 11.30
CA VAL A 31 1.85 15.37 10.82
C VAL A 31 1.65 16.35 11.99
N PHE A 32 0.92 15.95 13.03
CA PHE A 32 0.71 16.79 14.22
C PHE A 32 1.89 16.76 15.19
N VAL A 33 2.62 15.65 15.27
CA VAL A 33 3.79 15.50 16.16
C VAL A 33 5.02 16.22 15.61
N PHE A 34 5.18 16.25 14.28
CA PHE A 34 6.31 16.89 13.60
C PHE A 34 5.81 18.10 12.81
N PRO A 35 5.66 19.27 13.47
CA PRO A 35 5.18 20.47 12.79
C PRO A 35 6.21 20.95 11.76
N GLU A 36 5.70 21.46 10.63
CA GLU A 36 6.47 21.77 9.42
C GLU A 36 7.56 22.83 9.65
N ASP A 37 7.31 23.78 10.54
CA ASP A 37 8.20 24.89 10.91
C ASP A 37 9.51 24.40 11.57
N GLN A 38 9.47 23.25 12.24
CA GLN A 38 10.60 22.68 12.97
C GLN A 38 11.18 21.44 12.29
N PHE A 39 10.34 20.67 11.58
CA PHE A 39 10.69 19.36 11.04
C PHE A 39 10.19 19.18 9.61
N PHE A 40 10.63 20.04 8.69
CA PHE A 40 10.18 20.06 7.29
C PHE A 40 10.24 18.68 6.60
N ASP A 41 11.39 17.98 6.65
CA ASP A 41 11.54 16.68 5.98
C ASP A 41 10.67 15.57 6.61
N LEU A 42 10.60 15.51 7.94
CA LEU A 42 9.78 14.52 8.65
C LEU A 42 8.29 14.78 8.45
N ASN A 43 7.89 16.06 8.40
CA ASN A 43 6.53 16.44 8.07
C ASN A 43 6.18 16.01 6.63
N GLY A 44 7.08 16.23 5.67
CA GLY A 44 6.93 15.76 4.29
C GLY A 44 6.72 14.24 4.21
N LEU A 45 7.51 13.46 4.95
CA LEU A 45 7.33 12.00 5.06
C LEU A 45 6.02 11.61 5.74
N ALA A 46 5.59 12.35 6.76
CA ALA A 46 4.33 12.11 7.45
C ALA A 46 3.12 12.36 6.54
N VAL A 47 3.14 13.45 5.77
CA VAL A 47 2.13 13.78 4.74
C VAL A 47 2.13 12.70 3.65
N LEU A 48 3.31 12.28 3.18
CA LEU A 48 3.46 11.19 2.22
C LEU A 48 2.82 9.89 2.74
N ALA A 49 3.13 9.49 3.97
CA ALA A 49 2.58 8.30 4.59
C ALA A 49 1.05 8.38 4.76
N PHE A 50 0.54 9.53 5.22
CA PHE A 50 -0.89 9.76 5.39
C PHE A 50 -1.64 9.67 4.06
N ALA A 51 -1.28 10.52 3.09
CA ALA A 51 -1.96 10.58 1.81
C ALA A 51 -1.84 9.25 1.05
N SER A 52 -0.64 8.66 1.02
CA SER A 52 -0.44 7.38 0.33
C SER A 52 -1.20 6.24 1.00
N GLY A 53 -1.30 6.24 2.33
CA GLY A 53 -2.08 5.25 3.09
C GLY A 53 -3.58 5.34 2.79
N VAL A 54 -4.13 6.56 2.70
CA VAL A 54 -5.54 6.79 2.34
C VAL A 54 -5.81 6.33 0.89
N ILE A 55 -4.97 6.71 -0.06
CA ILE A 55 -5.10 6.35 -1.48
C ILE A 55 -4.88 4.83 -1.70
N ALA A 56 -4.05 4.18 -0.89
CA ALA A 56 -3.79 2.74 -0.99
C ALA A 56 -5.03 1.87 -0.74
N ILE A 57 -5.99 2.36 0.07
CA ILE A 57 -7.22 1.63 0.41
C ILE A 57 -8.06 1.33 -0.86
N PRO A 58 -8.51 2.32 -1.65
CA PRO A 58 -9.27 2.05 -2.87
C PRO A 58 -8.42 1.31 -3.92
N ILE A 59 -7.12 1.61 -4.03
CA ILE A 59 -6.20 0.92 -4.95
C ILE A 59 -6.09 -0.58 -4.63
N GLY A 60 -6.22 -0.97 -3.36
CA GLY A 60 -6.14 -2.35 -2.91
C GLY A 60 -7.40 -3.18 -3.10
N ILE A 61 -8.55 -2.57 -3.40
CA ILE A 61 -9.83 -3.28 -3.57
C ILE A 61 -9.73 -4.41 -4.61
N PRO A 62 -9.17 -4.19 -5.83
CA PRO A 62 -8.99 -5.25 -6.83
C PRO A 62 -8.19 -6.46 -6.31
N LEU A 63 -7.19 -6.23 -5.45
CA LEU A 63 -6.34 -7.30 -4.91
C LEU A 63 -7.11 -8.27 -4.02
N VAL A 64 -8.19 -7.82 -3.38
CA VAL A 64 -9.02 -8.66 -2.49
C VAL A 64 -9.80 -9.72 -3.28
N PHE A 65 -10.05 -9.50 -4.58
CA PHE A 65 -10.76 -10.43 -5.45
C PHE A 65 -9.87 -11.52 -6.06
N ILE A 66 -8.56 -11.39 -5.94
CA ILE A 66 -7.58 -12.33 -6.50
C ILE A 66 -7.41 -13.54 -5.58
N LYS A 67 -7.07 -14.70 -6.16
CA LYS A 67 -6.84 -15.97 -5.47
C LYS A 67 -5.72 -15.86 -4.42
N VAL A 68 -5.91 -16.48 -3.25
CA VAL A 68 -4.99 -16.38 -2.09
C VAL A 68 -3.57 -16.85 -2.40
N HIS A 69 -3.38 -17.80 -3.31
CA HIS A 69 -2.06 -18.34 -3.68
C HIS A 69 -1.39 -17.59 -4.84
N PHE A 70 -2.05 -16.58 -5.41
CA PHE A 70 -1.58 -15.88 -6.60
C PHE A 70 -1.00 -14.52 -6.23
N PHE A 71 0.32 -14.48 -6.04
CA PHE A 71 1.07 -13.30 -5.56
C PHE A 71 1.53 -12.34 -6.67
N TRP A 72 1.43 -12.74 -7.94
CA TRP A 72 1.94 -11.95 -9.06
C TRP A 72 1.36 -10.53 -9.14
N PHE A 73 0.07 -10.36 -8.82
CA PHE A 73 -0.53 -9.02 -8.79
C PHE A 73 0.01 -8.16 -7.66
N ASP A 74 0.33 -8.76 -6.52
CA ASP A 74 0.91 -8.02 -5.40
C ASP A 74 2.32 -7.52 -5.76
N ILE A 75 3.12 -8.37 -6.42
CA ILE A 75 4.44 -8.01 -6.97
C ILE A 75 4.31 -6.93 -8.04
N ALA A 76 3.36 -7.07 -8.97
CA ALA A 76 3.13 -6.09 -10.03
C ALA A 76 2.79 -4.71 -9.47
N TYR A 77 1.98 -4.64 -8.41
CA TYR A 77 1.68 -3.39 -7.70
C TYR A 77 2.94 -2.78 -7.08
N ILE A 78 3.76 -3.58 -6.39
CA ILE A 78 5.01 -3.09 -5.77
C ILE A 78 5.98 -2.57 -6.84
N VAL A 79 6.18 -3.34 -7.92
CA VAL A 79 7.10 -2.97 -9.01
C VAL A 79 6.58 -1.74 -9.74
N ALA A 80 5.30 -1.67 -10.08
CA ALA A 80 4.70 -0.50 -10.72
C ALA A 80 4.88 0.76 -9.85
N GLY A 81 4.63 0.66 -8.54
CA GLY A 81 4.82 1.76 -7.62
C GLY A 81 6.28 2.21 -7.52
N LEU A 82 7.22 1.26 -7.44
CA LEU A 82 8.65 1.55 -7.44
C LEU A 82 9.09 2.25 -8.74
N LEU A 83 8.66 1.75 -9.90
CA LEU A 83 8.98 2.34 -11.20
C LEU A 83 8.41 3.76 -11.34
N MET A 84 7.22 4.01 -10.80
CA MET A 84 6.63 5.37 -10.78
C MET A 84 7.45 6.34 -9.94
N VAL A 85 7.88 5.95 -8.74
CA VAL A 85 8.72 6.79 -7.89
C VAL A 85 10.08 7.05 -8.57
N ARG A 86 10.71 6.01 -9.13
CA ARG A 86 11.98 6.15 -9.86
C ARG A 86 11.86 7.01 -11.10
N PHE A 87 10.76 6.90 -11.84
CA PHE A 87 10.51 7.76 -12.99
C PHE A 87 10.47 9.23 -12.58
N VAL A 88 9.82 9.56 -11.46
CA VAL A 88 9.78 10.94 -10.95
C VAL A 88 11.17 11.44 -10.57
N GLU A 89 12.00 10.62 -9.92
CA GLU A 89 13.39 10.98 -9.58
C GLU A 89 14.27 11.29 -10.81
N THR A 90 13.89 10.78 -12.00
CA THR A 90 14.63 11.07 -13.24
C THR A 90 14.19 12.34 -13.96
N LEU A 91 13.12 12.99 -13.49
CA LEU A 91 12.65 14.24 -14.09
C LEU A 91 13.55 15.41 -13.65
N PRO A 92 13.77 16.43 -14.52
CA PRO A 92 14.52 17.61 -14.14
C PRO A 92 13.87 18.33 -12.96
N ASP A 93 14.69 18.85 -12.04
CA ASP A 93 14.22 19.64 -10.90
C ASP A 93 13.44 20.87 -11.39
N GLY A 94 12.15 20.91 -11.05
CA GLY A 94 11.22 21.98 -11.39
C GLY A 94 9.87 21.75 -10.72
N PRO A 95 9.04 22.80 -10.56
CA PRO A 95 7.72 22.69 -9.91
C PRO A 95 6.74 21.90 -10.78
N ASN A 96 6.85 20.58 -10.73
CA ASN A 96 5.98 19.64 -11.41
C ASN A 96 4.96 19.09 -10.42
N ILE A 97 3.79 19.74 -10.33
CA ILE A 97 2.67 19.28 -9.50
C ILE A 97 2.30 17.82 -9.84
N GLY A 98 2.41 17.43 -11.11
CA GLY A 98 2.20 16.05 -11.57
C GLY A 98 3.23 15.05 -11.04
N ALA A 99 4.48 15.49 -10.81
CA ALA A 99 5.53 14.64 -10.25
C ALA A 99 5.22 14.27 -8.78
N GLY A 100 4.77 15.25 -7.98
CA GLY A 100 4.33 14.98 -6.61
C GLY A 100 3.18 13.96 -6.55
N ALA A 101 2.15 14.14 -7.39
CA ALA A 101 1.02 13.21 -7.45
C ALA A 101 1.43 11.77 -7.81
N LEU A 102 2.39 11.61 -8.72
CA LEU A 102 2.93 10.30 -9.11
C LEU A 102 3.70 9.63 -7.96
N VAL A 103 4.40 10.40 -7.12
CA VAL A 103 5.08 9.86 -5.93
C VAL A 103 4.06 9.30 -4.94
N PHE A 104 3.01 10.06 -4.60
CA PHE A 104 1.93 9.58 -3.73
C PHE A 104 1.30 8.29 -4.28
N LEU A 105 0.97 8.28 -5.58
CA LEU A 105 0.38 7.12 -6.24
C LEU A 105 1.33 5.91 -6.19
N GLY A 106 2.61 6.12 -6.47
CA GLY A 106 3.64 5.08 -6.43
C GLY A 106 3.77 4.45 -5.04
N PHE A 107 3.82 5.27 -3.99
CA PHE A 107 3.80 4.78 -2.61
C PHE A 107 2.50 4.05 -2.27
N SER A 108 1.34 4.52 -2.72
CA SER A 108 0.08 3.81 -2.52
C SER A 108 0.05 2.42 -3.15
N PHE A 109 0.60 2.27 -4.35
CA PHE A 109 0.75 0.97 -5.02
C PHE A 109 1.66 0.02 -4.23
N MET A 110 2.80 0.52 -3.75
CA MET A 110 3.71 -0.26 -2.91
C MET A 110 3.07 -0.68 -1.59
N ILE A 111 2.39 0.22 -0.89
CA ILE A 111 1.67 -0.05 0.36
C ILE A 111 0.60 -1.12 0.13
N SER A 112 -0.20 -0.96 -0.93
CA SER A 112 -1.30 -1.87 -1.25
C SER A 112 -0.81 -3.27 -1.62
N GLY A 113 0.21 -3.36 -2.49
CA GLY A 113 0.83 -4.63 -2.86
C GLY A 113 1.52 -5.33 -1.68
N GLY A 114 2.24 -4.58 -0.84
CA GLY A 114 2.86 -5.10 0.37
C GLY A 114 1.83 -5.60 1.39
N SER A 115 0.78 -4.81 1.65
CA SER A 115 -0.33 -5.20 2.53
C SER A 115 -1.05 -6.45 2.03
N SER A 116 -1.37 -6.50 0.73
CA SER A 116 -2.01 -7.66 0.11
C SER A 116 -1.14 -8.92 0.22
N SER A 117 0.16 -8.82 -0.04
CA SER A 117 1.11 -9.92 0.13
C SER A 117 1.11 -10.46 1.56
N LEU A 118 1.18 -9.57 2.56
CA LEU A 118 1.14 -9.96 3.97
C LEU A 118 -0.17 -10.67 4.34
N ARG A 119 -1.31 -10.16 3.84
CA ARG A 119 -2.63 -10.77 4.08
C ARG A 119 -2.73 -12.15 3.43
N ARG A 120 -2.22 -12.32 2.20
CA ARG A 120 -2.16 -13.62 1.52
C ARG A 120 -1.27 -14.61 2.25
N LEU A 121 -0.05 -14.22 2.65
CA LEU A 121 0.85 -15.09 3.41
C LEU A 121 0.21 -15.62 4.70
N ARG A 122 -0.47 -14.73 5.45
CA ARG A 122 -1.22 -15.13 6.64
C ARG A 122 -2.42 -16.04 6.31
N ALA A 123 -3.15 -15.74 5.23
CA ALA A 123 -4.28 -16.54 4.78
C ALA A 123 -3.86 -17.96 4.33
N VAL A 124 -2.77 -18.10 3.56
CA VAL A 124 -2.18 -19.39 3.17
C VAL A 124 -1.79 -20.18 4.41
N SER A 125 -1.08 -19.55 5.34
CA SER A 125 -0.65 -20.19 6.59
C SER A 125 -1.85 -20.66 7.43
N PHE A 126 -2.92 -19.87 7.48
CA PHE A 126 -4.16 -20.22 8.18
C PHE A 126 -4.89 -21.40 7.51
N LEU A 127 -4.96 -21.43 6.18
CA LEU A 127 -5.57 -22.54 5.43
C LEU A 127 -4.77 -23.84 5.60
N LYS A 128 -3.44 -23.77 5.60
CA LYS A 128 -2.57 -24.93 5.83
C LYS A 128 -2.72 -25.53 7.24
N ARG A 129 -3.08 -24.72 8.24
CA ARG A 129 -3.30 -25.20 9.63
C ARG A 129 -4.71 -25.77 9.87
N ARG A 130 -5.65 -25.56 8.95
CA ARG A 130 -7.06 -25.98 9.08
C ARG A 130 -7.49 -27.07 8.10
N GLY A 131 -6.68 -27.37 7.09
CA GLY A 131 -6.80 -28.57 6.26
C GLY A 131 -5.92 -29.66 6.83
#